data_AF-A0A9E3W3V7-F1
#
_entry.id   AF-A0A9E3W3V7-F1
#
_cell.length_a   1.000
_cell.length_b   1.000
_cell.length_c   1.000
_cell.angle_alpha   90.00
_cell.angle_beta   90.00
_cell.angle_gamma   90.00
#
_symmetry.space_group_name_H-M   'P 1'
#
loop_
_entity.id
_entity.type
_entity.pdbx_description
1 polymer ?
#
loop_
_entity_poly.entity_id
_entity_poly.type
_entity_poly.pdbx_seq_one_letter_code
_entity_poly.pdbx_strand_id
1 'polypeptide(L)'
;RSANGDADPERLLDTGLFRGAGRLGDAGSWLNAGAYRLAGAPQRAAHDPHIAAFAWYAEAPVPWAVLEDALATLLEMAGERILRVKGLANVAGEPGPVALHAVQHALYPPARLPAWPDADRRTRLVFIVRDLEEAFVAQTLDSFVAAPAPR
;
A
#
# COMPACT_ATOMS: atom_id res chain seq x y z
N ARG A 1 12.32 -26.49 -21.08
CA ARG A 1 13.51 -26.85 -20.26
C ARG A 1 13.88 -25.57 -19.52
N SER A 2 13.43 -25.46 -18.27
CA SER A 2 13.47 -24.22 -17.48
C SER A 2 14.92 -23.90 -17.10
N ALA A 3 15.37 -22.69 -17.40
CA ALA A 3 16.66 -22.19 -16.96
C ALA A 3 16.50 -21.53 -15.57
N ASN A 4 17.33 -22.01 -14.65
CA ASN A 4 17.57 -21.55 -13.29
C ASN A 4 17.36 -20.03 -13.07
N GLY A 5 16.32 -19.67 -12.31
CA GLY A 5 16.48 -19.57 -10.85
C GLY A 5 17.28 -18.41 -10.27
N ASP A 6 17.50 -17.32 -11.00
CA ASP A 6 18.06 -16.08 -10.41
C ASP A 6 17.24 -14.87 -10.85
N ALA A 7 16.05 -14.76 -10.29
CA ALA A 7 15.22 -13.59 -10.44
C ALA A 7 15.33 -12.81 -9.12
N ASP A 8 16.16 -11.77 -9.14
CA ASP A 8 16.28 -10.84 -8.03
C ASP A 8 14.87 -10.35 -7.64
N PRO A 9 14.39 -10.68 -6.43
CA PRO A 9 13.03 -10.33 -6.02
C PRO A 9 12.83 -8.80 -6.06
N GLU A 10 13.87 -8.00 -5.86
CA GLU A 10 13.80 -6.54 -5.95
C GLU A 10 13.45 -6.08 -7.37
N ARG A 11 13.94 -6.77 -8.40
CA ARG A 11 13.68 -6.45 -9.82
C ARG A 11 12.36 -7.02 -10.34
N LEU A 12 11.83 -8.06 -9.70
CA LEU A 12 10.53 -8.65 -10.03
C LEU A 12 9.36 -7.88 -9.40
N LEU A 13 9.62 -7.22 -8.28
CA LEU A 13 8.63 -6.40 -7.56
C LEU A 13 8.49 -4.98 -8.14
N ASP A 14 9.43 -4.56 -8.99
CA ASP A 14 9.58 -3.21 -9.53
C ASP A 14 8.84 -2.99 -10.88
N THR A 15 7.56 -3.34 -10.91
CA THR A 15 6.71 -3.15 -12.09
C THR A 15 6.14 -1.72 -12.13
N GLY A 16 7.01 -0.76 -12.45
CA GLY A 16 6.59 0.50 -13.08
C GLY A 16 7.12 1.76 -12.42
N LEU A 17 6.85 1.97 -11.12
CA LEU A 17 7.11 3.25 -10.45
C LEU A 17 8.60 3.51 -10.17
N PHE A 18 9.40 2.50 -9.81
CA PHE A 18 10.80 2.68 -9.37
C PHE A 18 11.85 2.20 -10.39
N ARG A 19 11.45 2.00 -11.66
CA ARG A 19 12.35 1.51 -12.71
C ARG A 19 13.56 2.46 -12.84
N GLY A 20 14.76 1.89 -12.67
CA GLY A 20 16.03 2.60 -12.43
C GLY A 20 16.41 3.76 -13.37
N ALA A 21 17.31 4.61 -12.84
CA ALA A 21 17.84 5.85 -13.42
C ALA A 21 16.94 7.10 -13.35
N GLY A 22 16.22 7.28 -12.24
CA GLY A 22 15.70 8.59 -11.84
C GLY A 22 14.41 9.06 -12.52
N ARG A 23 13.68 8.16 -13.21
CA ARG A 23 12.36 8.48 -13.77
C ARG A 23 11.28 7.67 -13.06
N LEU A 24 10.55 8.33 -12.17
CA LEU A 24 9.35 7.78 -11.56
C LEU A 24 8.35 7.41 -12.67
N GLY A 25 7.83 6.18 -12.64
CA GLY A 25 6.75 5.74 -13.53
C GLY A 25 5.43 6.43 -13.24
N ASP A 26 4.40 6.14 -14.05
CA ASP A 26 3.06 6.68 -13.83
C ASP A 26 2.44 6.11 -12.54
N ALA A 27 2.37 6.95 -11.50
CA ALA A 27 1.92 6.53 -10.17
C ALA A 27 0.44 6.11 -10.13
N GLY A 28 -0.40 6.70 -10.97
CA GLY A 28 -1.82 6.34 -11.08
C GLY A 28 -2.01 4.93 -11.62
N SER A 29 -1.36 4.61 -12.74
CA SER A 29 -1.33 3.30 -13.38
C SER A 29 -0.66 2.24 -12.49
N TRP A 30 0.41 2.60 -11.78
CA TRP A 30 1.09 1.70 -10.85
C TRP A 30 0.22 1.30 -9.64
N LEU A 31 -0.51 2.28 -9.06
CA LEU A 31 -1.37 2.06 -7.90
C LEU A 31 -2.68 1.38 -8.32
N ASN A 32 -3.33 1.89 -9.37
CA ASN A 32 -4.60 1.39 -9.92
C ASN A 32 -5.70 1.18 -8.85
N ALA A 33 -5.78 2.05 -7.83
CA ALA A 33 -6.64 1.86 -6.65
C ALA A 33 -8.13 1.71 -7.01
N GLY A 34 -8.62 2.41 -8.05
CA GLY A 34 -10.02 2.34 -8.47
C GLY A 34 -10.46 0.99 -9.06
N ALA A 35 -9.51 0.11 -9.41
CA ALA A 35 -9.81 -1.26 -9.81
C ALA A 35 -10.10 -2.18 -8.62
N TYR A 36 -9.75 -1.75 -7.40
CA TYR A 36 -9.93 -2.53 -6.18
C TYR A 36 -11.19 -2.10 -5.43
N ARG A 37 -11.82 -3.08 -4.78
CA ARG A 37 -12.95 -2.85 -3.90
C ARG A 37 -12.49 -2.14 -2.63
N LEU A 38 -13.36 -1.31 -2.05
CA LEU A 38 -13.12 -0.70 -0.74
C LEU A 38 -13.07 -1.77 0.37
N ALA A 39 -12.15 -1.62 1.32
CA ALA A 39 -12.09 -2.47 2.50
C ALA A 39 -13.46 -2.55 3.18
N GLY A 40 -13.95 -3.78 3.45
CA GLY A 40 -15.25 -4.01 4.10
C GLY A 40 -16.47 -4.00 3.18
N ALA A 41 -16.34 -3.63 1.89
CA ALA A 41 -17.44 -3.80 0.93
C ALA A 41 -17.66 -5.29 0.58
N PRO A 42 -18.85 -5.73 0.15
CA PRO A 42 -19.13 -7.14 -0.13
C PRO A 42 -18.22 -7.75 -1.21
N GLN A 43 -17.64 -8.91 -0.92
CA GLN A 43 -16.74 -9.63 -1.82
C GLN A 43 -17.54 -10.30 -2.95
N ARG A 44 -17.10 -10.09 -4.20
CA ARG A 44 -17.58 -10.86 -5.36
C ARG A 44 -16.81 -12.17 -5.45
N ALA A 45 -17.39 -13.19 -6.10
CA ALA A 45 -16.76 -14.49 -6.28
C ALA A 45 -15.30 -14.33 -6.76
N ALA A 46 -14.36 -14.71 -5.89
CA ALA A 46 -12.94 -14.60 -6.14
C ALA A 46 -12.44 -15.79 -6.97
N HIS A 47 -11.37 -15.58 -7.75
CA HIS A 47 -10.68 -16.66 -8.45
C HIS A 47 -9.96 -17.62 -7.47
N ASP A 48 -9.57 -17.12 -6.29
CA ASP A 48 -9.05 -17.90 -5.17
C ASP A 48 -9.72 -17.36 -3.88
N PRO A 49 -10.47 -18.18 -3.13
CA PRO A 49 -11.16 -17.73 -1.92
C PRO A 49 -10.21 -17.33 -0.78
N HIS A 50 -8.94 -17.74 -0.83
CA HIS A 50 -7.95 -17.43 0.20
C HIS A 50 -7.25 -16.09 -0.03
N ILE A 51 -7.34 -15.52 -1.24
CA ILE A 51 -6.70 -14.26 -1.59
C ILE A 51 -7.74 -13.14 -1.67
N ALA A 52 -7.48 -12.08 -0.92
CA ALA A 52 -8.25 -10.85 -0.96
C ALA A 52 -7.39 -9.70 -1.47
N ALA A 53 -7.99 -8.85 -2.30
CA ALA A 53 -7.38 -7.60 -2.74
C ALA A 53 -8.39 -6.46 -2.61
N PHE A 54 -8.00 -5.41 -1.90
CA PHE A 54 -8.86 -4.31 -1.54
C PHE A 54 -8.07 -3.02 -1.34
N ALA A 55 -8.76 -1.89 -1.40
CA ALA A 55 -8.21 -0.57 -1.18
C ALA A 55 -8.77 0.05 0.11
N TRP A 56 -7.89 0.66 0.89
CA TRP A 56 -8.21 1.46 2.07
C TRP A 56 -7.86 2.92 1.80
N TYR A 57 -8.65 3.84 2.38
CA TYR A 57 -8.56 5.27 2.13
C TYR A 57 -8.56 6.04 3.45
N ALA A 58 -7.76 7.10 3.53
CA ALA A 58 -7.89 8.13 4.56
C ALA A 58 -8.15 9.50 3.92
N GLU A 59 -9.21 10.15 4.39
CA GLU A 59 -9.73 11.42 3.86
C GLU A 59 -8.81 12.59 4.20
N ALA A 60 -8.32 12.66 5.45
CA ALA A 60 -7.44 13.72 5.92
C ALA A 60 -5.96 13.38 5.69
N PRO A 61 -5.07 14.38 5.57
CA PRO A 61 -3.63 14.16 5.60
C PRO A 61 -3.21 13.45 6.90
N VAL A 62 -2.33 12.45 6.77
CA VAL A 62 -1.87 11.61 7.89
C VAL A 62 -0.42 11.97 8.21
N PRO A 63 -0.03 12.17 9.48
CA PRO A 63 1.39 12.30 9.84
C PRO A 63 2.16 11.06 9.41
N TRP A 64 3.36 11.23 8.83
CA TRP A 64 4.13 10.08 8.33
C TRP A 64 4.38 9.02 9.41
N ALA A 65 4.79 9.44 10.61
CA ALA A 65 5.04 8.53 11.73
C ALA A 65 3.82 7.67 12.09
N VAL A 66 2.60 8.25 12.06
CA VAL A 66 1.37 7.50 12.34
C VAL A 66 1.12 6.42 11.30
N LEU A 67 1.35 6.75 10.01
CA LEU A 67 1.18 5.79 8.93
C LEU A 67 2.26 4.70 8.95
N GLU A 68 3.50 5.08 9.24
CA GLU A 68 4.63 4.16 9.38
C GLU A 68 4.41 3.17 10.53
N ASP A 69 4.02 3.66 11.72
CA ASP A 69 3.74 2.82 12.89
C ASP A 69 2.57 1.86 12.64
N ALA A 70 1.50 2.33 11.98
CA ALA A 70 0.36 1.48 11.62
C ALA A 70 0.75 0.37 10.66
N LEU A 71 1.55 0.69 9.62
CA LEU A 71 2.05 -0.30 8.67
C LEU A 71 3.02 -1.27 9.35
N ALA A 72 3.99 -0.78 10.13
CA ALA A 72 4.93 -1.62 10.85
C ALA A 72 4.21 -2.62 11.77
N THR A 73 3.19 -2.17 12.51
CA THR A 73 2.35 -3.01 13.36
C THR A 73 1.64 -4.11 12.55
N LEU A 74 1.05 -3.75 11.41
CA LEU A 74 0.41 -4.74 10.53
C LEU A 74 1.40 -5.77 9.98
N LEU A 75 2.59 -5.33 9.55
CA LEU A 75 3.61 -6.22 9.02
C LEU A 75 4.19 -7.13 10.10
N GLU A 76 4.30 -6.68 11.34
CA GLU A 76 4.71 -7.51 12.48
C GLU A 76 3.65 -8.56 12.83
N MET A 77 2.37 -8.18 12.87
CA MET A 77 1.27 -9.08 13.24
C MET A 77 0.88 -10.07 12.14
N ALA A 78 1.04 -9.68 10.87
CA ALA A 78 0.47 -10.41 9.74
C ALA A 78 1.35 -10.41 8.48
N GLY A 79 2.65 -10.13 8.59
CA GLY A 79 3.56 -10.02 7.44
C GLY A 79 3.53 -11.24 6.52
N GLU A 80 3.53 -12.48 7.04
CA GLU A 80 3.44 -13.69 6.20
C GLU A 80 2.15 -13.76 5.35
N ARG A 81 1.08 -13.11 5.81
CA ARG A 81 -0.22 -13.04 5.15
C ARG A 81 -0.40 -11.79 4.31
N ILE A 82 0.47 -10.80 4.44
CA ILE A 82 0.49 -9.59 3.62
C ILE A 82 1.42 -9.84 2.43
N LEU A 83 0.81 -10.18 1.29
CA LEU A 83 1.56 -10.49 0.08
C LEU A 83 2.12 -9.23 -0.58
N ARG A 84 1.35 -8.13 -0.54
CA ARG A 84 1.78 -6.84 -1.08
C ARG A 84 0.96 -5.68 -0.52
N VAL A 85 1.64 -4.57 -0.30
CA VAL A 85 1.04 -3.24 -0.11
C VAL A 85 1.61 -2.30 -1.17
N LYS A 86 0.76 -1.46 -1.76
CA LYS A 86 1.16 -0.31 -2.57
C LYS A 86 0.34 0.89 -2.14
N GLY A 87 0.93 2.07 -2.10
CA GLY A 87 0.18 3.23 -1.66
C GLY A 87 0.70 4.57 -2.17
N LEU A 88 -0.23 5.52 -2.24
CA LEU A 88 0.04 6.95 -2.29
C LEU A 88 -0.53 7.58 -1.03
N ALA A 89 0.33 8.17 -0.21
CA ALA A 89 -0.05 8.79 1.04
C ALA A 89 -0.11 10.31 0.91
N ASN A 90 -1.20 10.88 1.38
CA ASN A 90 -1.31 12.31 1.66
C ASN A 90 -0.70 12.56 3.04
N VAL A 91 0.58 12.89 3.05
CA VAL A 91 1.34 13.08 4.29
C VAL A 91 1.20 14.52 4.76
N ALA A 92 0.87 14.71 6.03
CA ALA A 92 0.75 16.04 6.61
C ALA A 92 2.07 16.83 6.47
N GLY A 93 1.99 18.03 5.88
CA GLY A 93 3.14 18.90 5.62
C GLY A 93 3.87 18.64 4.30
N GLU A 94 3.50 17.61 3.55
CA GLU A 94 4.09 17.33 2.23
C GLU A 94 3.33 18.03 1.10
N PRO A 95 4.02 18.64 0.12
CA PRO A 95 3.37 19.31 -1.01
C PRO A 95 2.82 18.35 -2.08
N GLY A 96 3.29 17.09 -2.08
CA GLY A 96 2.92 16.06 -3.04
C GLY A 96 2.72 14.70 -2.35
N PRO A 97 2.28 13.67 -3.08
CA PRO A 97 2.06 12.36 -2.48
C PRO A 97 3.38 11.66 -2.17
N VAL A 98 3.36 10.86 -1.11
CA VAL A 98 4.44 9.94 -0.77
C VAL A 98 4.05 8.54 -1.23
N ALA A 99 4.79 7.99 -2.17
CA ALA A 99 4.63 6.61 -2.60
C ALA A 99 5.30 5.65 -1.61
N LEU A 100 4.59 4.59 -1.25
CA LEU A 100 5.09 3.54 -0.36
C LEU A 100 4.71 2.15 -0.89
N HIS A 101 5.50 1.16 -0.50
CA HIS A 101 5.17 -0.24 -0.76
C HIS A 101 5.80 -1.14 0.29
N ALA A 102 5.11 -2.24 0.57
CA ALA A 102 5.60 -3.28 1.46
C ALA A 102 5.36 -4.66 0.85
N VAL A 103 6.22 -5.61 1.20
CA VAL A 103 6.09 -7.02 0.84
C VAL A 103 6.46 -7.83 2.07
N GLN A 104 5.55 -8.69 2.52
CA GLN A 104 5.70 -9.44 3.76
C GLN A 104 6.10 -8.54 4.93
N HIS A 105 7.28 -8.72 5.50
CA HIS A 105 7.76 -7.96 6.67
C HIS A 105 8.56 -6.71 6.31
N ALA A 106 8.76 -6.42 5.02
CA ALA A 106 9.60 -5.31 4.57
C ALA A 106 8.75 -4.13 4.09
N LEU A 107 8.85 -3.01 4.81
CA LEU A 107 8.46 -1.69 4.30
C LEU A 107 9.68 -1.08 3.60
N TYR A 108 9.53 -0.75 2.33
CA TYR A 108 10.60 -0.16 1.53
C TYR A 108 10.66 1.36 1.70
N PRO A 109 11.83 1.99 1.44
CA PRO A 109 11.98 3.44 1.54
C PRO A 109 10.88 4.18 0.76
N PRO A 110 10.19 5.14 1.38
CA PRO A 110 9.17 5.92 0.69
C PRO A 110 9.78 6.85 -0.36
N ALA A 111 9.06 7.09 -1.45
CA ALA A 111 9.45 8.06 -2.47
C ALA A 111 8.47 9.23 -2.52
N ARG A 112 9.01 10.45 -2.39
CA ARG A 112 8.24 11.68 -2.60
C ARG A 112 8.05 11.89 -4.09
N LEU A 113 6.81 12.08 -4.52
CA LEU A 113 6.51 12.38 -5.91
C LEU A 113 6.30 13.89 -6.10
N PRO A 114 6.67 14.45 -7.27
CA PRO A 114 6.57 15.89 -7.52
C PRO A 114 5.13 16.40 -7.62
N ALA A 115 4.17 15.53 -7.95
CA ALA A 115 2.76 15.88 -8.09
C ALA A 115 1.86 14.65 -7.90
N TRP A 116 0.57 14.92 -7.63
CA TRP A 116 -0.48 13.90 -7.63
C TRP A 116 -0.81 13.45 -9.05
N PRO A 117 -1.10 12.14 -9.27
CA PRO A 117 -1.45 11.63 -10.59
C PRO A 117 -2.87 12.00 -11.03
N ASP A 118 -3.74 12.38 -10.10
CA ASP A 118 -5.15 12.70 -10.34
C ASP A 118 -5.68 13.72 -9.29
N ALA A 119 -6.97 14.06 -9.38
CA ALA A 119 -7.61 15.01 -8.47
C ALA A 119 -7.89 14.43 -7.06
N ASP A 120 -7.85 13.11 -6.90
CA ASP A 120 -8.11 12.46 -5.60
C ASP A 120 -6.85 12.55 -4.73
N ARG A 121 -6.84 13.44 -3.76
CA ARG A 121 -5.68 13.64 -2.87
C ARG A 121 -5.78 12.87 -1.57
N ARG A 122 -6.64 11.86 -1.48
CA ARG A 122 -6.72 11.01 -0.29
C ARG A 122 -5.52 10.08 -0.23
N THR A 123 -5.17 9.64 0.99
CA THR A 123 -4.28 8.49 1.13
C THR A 123 -4.99 7.27 0.57
N ARG A 124 -4.30 6.47 -0.24
CA ARG A 124 -4.82 5.32 -0.96
C ARG A 124 -3.84 4.17 -0.83
N LEU A 125 -4.25 3.12 -0.12
CA LEU A 125 -3.44 1.91 0.07
C LEU A 125 -4.16 0.72 -0.54
N VAL A 126 -3.47 -0.04 -1.39
CA VAL A 126 -3.94 -1.31 -1.92
C VAL A 126 -3.24 -2.44 -1.18
N PHE A 127 -4.04 -3.34 -0.62
CA PHE A 127 -3.58 -4.55 0.05
C PHE A 127 -3.90 -5.77 -0.79
N ILE A 128 -2.95 -6.69 -0.87
CA ILE A 128 -3.15 -8.05 -1.36
C ILE A 128 -2.73 -8.98 -0.24
N VAL A 129 -3.68 -9.76 0.26
CA VAL A 129 -3.51 -10.58 1.46
C VAL A 129 -3.96 -12.01 1.22
N ARG A 130 -3.46 -12.92 2.05
CA ARG A 130 -3.82 -14.34 2.09
C ARG A 130 -4.35 -14.70 3.47
N ASP A 131 -5.52 -15.30 3.56
CA ASP A 131 -6.09 -15.80 4.83
C ASP A 131 -6.11 -14.74 5.95
N LEU A 132 -6.38 -13.48 5.56
CA LEU A 132 -6.42 -12.32 6.45
C LEU A 132 -7.68 -11.51 6.19
N GLU A 133 -8.40 -11.19 7.26
CA GLU A 133 -9.64 -10.42 7.16
C GLU A 133 -9.35 -8.96 6.83
N GLU A 134 -10.06 -8.42 5.84
CA GLU A 134 -9.91 -7.02 5.43
C GLU A 134 -10.34 -6.05 6.53
N ALA A 135 -11.35 -6.45 7.31
CA ALA A 135 -11.82 -5.69 8.45
C ALA A 135 -10.73 -5.55 9.52
N PHE A 136 -9.91 -6.59 9.73
CA PHE A 136 -8.77 -6.49 10.65
C PHE A 136 -7.78 -5.42 10.16
N VAL A 137 -7.39 -5.48 8.88
CA VAL A 137 -6.46 -4.50 8.29
C VAL A 137 -7.00 -3.07 8.38
N ALA A 138 -8.25 -2.87 7.96
CA ALA A 138 -8.89 -1.56 7.99
C ALA A 138 -9.01 -1.00 9.42
N GLN A 139 -9.49 -1.80 10.37
CA GLN A 139 -9.65 -1.36 11.76
C GLN A 139 -8.31 -1.03 12.41
N THR A 140 -7.24 -1.78 12.12
CA THR A 140 -5.90 -1.42 12.59
C THR A 140 -5.48 -0.07 12.03
N LEU A 141 -5.55 0.16 10.72
CA LEU A 141 -5.19 1.46 10.13
C LEU A 141 -6.04 2.61 10.69
N ASP A 142 -7.35 2.41 10.77
CA ASP A 142 -8.29 3.40 11.28
C ASP A 142 -7.99 3.75 12.75
N SER A 143 -7.58 2.78 13.56
CA SER A 143 -7.26 3.03 14.98
C SER A 143 -6.07 3.97 15.17
N PHE A 144 -5.07 3.91 14.27
CA PHE A 144 -3.93 4.82 14.28
C PHE A 144 -4.30 6.20 13.72
N VAL A 145 -5.06 6.23 12.62
CA VAL A 145 -5.41 7.49 11.92
C VAL A 145 -6.44 8.30 12.69
N ALA A 146 -7.34 7.65 13.43
CA ALA A 146 -8.31 8.30 14.29
C ALA A 146 -7.71 8.77 15.63
N ALA A 147 -6.55 8.24 16.03
CA ALA A 147 -5.90 8.66 17.25
C ALA A 147 -5.43 10.12 17.14
N PRO A 148 -5.71 10.98 18.15
CA PRO A 148 -5.12 12.31 18.18
C PRO A 148 -3.60 12.18 18.18
N ALA A 149 -2.92 12.96 17.35
CA ALA A 149 -1.46 12.96 17.28
C ALA A 149 -0.87 13.08 18.70
N PRO A 150 0.11 12.24 19.09
CA PRO A 150 0.76 12.36 20.38
C PRO A 150 1.34 13.77 20.52
N ARG A 151 1.07 14.40 21.67
CA ARG A 151 1.55 15.75 22.01
C ARG A 151 3.06 15.81 22.18
#